data_AF-A0A535I4V8-F1
#
_entry.id   AF-A0A535I4V8-F1
#
_cell.length_a   1.000
_cell.length_b   1.000
_cell.length_c   1.000
_cell.angle_alpha   90.00
_cell.angle_beta   90.00
_cell.angle_gamma   90.00
#
_symmetry.space_group_name_H-M   'P 1'
#
loop_
_entity.id
_entity.type
_entity.pdbx_description
1 polymer ?
#
loop_
_entity_poly.entity_id
_entity_poly.type
_entity_poly.pdbx_seq_one_letter_code
_entity_poly.pdbx_strand_id
1 'polypeptide(L)'
;MRFVTRERIHVDRIATAWAITRFIDPDATFEFVPRTRDIRGLDAIPFDIRGAELSHRGERCTLEALIDKYELRDPALAAMARIIRAADLPDQEPAPAIAVGVKAIFDGIRDGSQTDEERLAKGAVVCDALYAFCRRHKEAAADV
;
A
#
# COMPACT_ATOMS: atom_id res chain seq x y z
N MET A 1 5.54 5.27 -15.81
CA MET A 1 6.01 3.92 -15.43
C MET A 1 4.79 3.01 -15.40
N ARG A 2 4.91 1.74 -15.84
CA ARG A 2 3.80 0.78 -15.79
C ARG A 2 4.04 -0.21 -14.66
N PHE A 3 3.06 -0.41 -13.80
CA PHE A 3 3.13 -1.34 -12.67
C PHE A 3 2.05 -2.41 -12.79
N VAL A 4 2.34 -3.62 -12.29
CA VAL A 4 1.40 -4.74 -12.31
C VAL A 4 1.34 -5.41 -10.95
N THR A 5 0.12 -5.70 -10.48
CA THR A 5 -0.11 -6.49 -9.26
C THR A 5 -1.29 -7.45 -9.43
N ARG A 6 -1.54 -8.32 -8.45
CA ARG A 6 -2.72 -9.19 -8.50
C ARG A 6 -3.99 -8.43 -8.17
N GLU A 7 -5.05 -8.77 -8.90
CA GLU A 7 -6.42 -8.29 -8.66
C GLU A 7 -6.87 -8.54 -7.21
N ARG A 8 -7.96 -7.88 -6.83
CA ARG A 8 -8.52 -7.83 -5.49
C ARG A 8 -7.54 -7.16 -4.53
N ILE A 9 -7.10 -5.96 -4.89
CA ILE A 9 -6.21 -5.16 -4.07
C ILE A 9 -6.87 -4.80 -2.73
N HIS A 10 -6.03 -4.62 -1.72
CA HIS A 10 -6.41 -4.24 -0.36
C HIS A 10 -5.36 -3.26 0.19
N VAL A 11 -5.30 -3.07 1.52
CA VAL A 11 -4.55 -2.03 2.23
C VAL A 11 -3.16 -1.78 1.66
N ASP A 12 -2.25 -2.76 1.68
CA ASP A 12 -0.86 -2.52 1.30
C ASP A 12 -0.66 -2.22 -0.19
N ARG A 13 -1.36 -2.94 -1.08
CA ARG A 13 -1.29 -2.68 -2.53
C ARG A 13 -1.83 -1.31 -2.91
N ILE A 14 -2.93 -0.88 -2.28
CA ILE A 14 -3.49 0.44 -2.52
C ILE A 14 -2.53 1.52 -2.04
N ALA A 15 -1.99 1.39 -0.81
CA ALA A 15 -1.05 2.34 -0.27
C ALA A 15 0.26 2.41 -1.07
N THR A 16 0.74 1.26 -1.56
CA THR A 16 1.90 1.17 -2.46
C THR A 16 1.65 1.89 -3.78
N ALA A 17 0.50 1.63 -4.43
CA ALA A 17 0.14 2.30 -5.69
C ALA A 17 0.00 3.82 -5.50
N TRP A 18 -0.65 4.25 -4.42
CA TRP A 18 -0.73 5.67 -4.04
C TRP A 18 0.67 6.29 -3.85
N ALA A 19 1.56 5.61 -3.13
CA ALA A 19 2.92 6.11 -2.90
C ALA A 19 3.75 6.20 -4.18
N ILE A 20 3.59 5.22 -5.09
CA ILE A 20 4.20 5.25 -6.43
C ILE A 20 3.76 6.52 -7.17
N THR A 21 2.45 6.77 -7.27
CA THR A 21 1.94 7.97 -7.96
C THR A 21 2.40 9.26 -7.29
N ARG A 22 2.55 9.26 -5.97
CA ARG A 22 2.83 10.49 -5.21
C ARG A 22 4.32 10.87 -5.16
N PHE A 23 5.22 9.90 -5.07
CA PHE A 23 6.63 10.11 -4.77
C PHE A 23 7.60 9.61 -5.84
N ILE A 24 7.16 8.75 -6.75
CA ILE A 24 8.03 8.11 -7.74
C ILE A 24 7.69 8.61 -9.13
N ASP A 25 6.44 8.44 -9.56
CA ASP A 25 6.01 8.81 -10.90
C ASP A 25 4.52 9.21 -10.93
N PRO A 26 4.19 10.51 -11.12
CA PRO A 26 2.81 10.99 -11.14
C PRO A 26 1.99 10.44 -12.32
N ASP A 27 2.64 9.96 -13.38
CA ASP A 27 1.99 9.39 -14.57
C ASP A 27 2.01 7.85 -14.53
N ALA A 28 2.28 7.25 -13.36
CA ALA A 28 2.26 5.81 -13.20
C ALA A 28 0.89 5.20 -13.51
N THR A 29 0.89 4.08 -14.25
CA THR A 29 -0.31 3.30 -14.54
C THR A 29 -0.23 1.92 -13.90
N PHE A 30 -1.39 1.37 -13.54
CA PHE A 30 -1.50 0.12 -12.78
C PHE A 30 -2.37 -0.88 -13.53
N GLU A 31 -1.88 -2.10 -13.64
CA GLU A 31 -2.60 -3.23 -14.20
C GLU A 31 -2.89 -4.25 -13.09
N PHE A 32 -4.17 -4.59 -12.90
CA PHE A 32 -4.62 -5.59 -11.93
C PHE A 32 -4.95 -6.88 -12.65
N VAL A 33 -4.19 -7.94 -12.37
CA VAL A 33 -4.29 -9.20 -13.12
C VAL A 33 -4.72 -10.38 -12.26
N PRO A 34 -5.52 -11.32 -12.79
CA PRO A 34 -5.86 -12.54 -12.08
C PRO A 34 -4.59 -13.35 -11.77
N ARG A 35 -4.62 -14.14 -10.69
CA ARG A 35 -3.48 -14.99 -10.28
C ARG A 35 -3.00 -15.96 -11.36
N THR A 36 -3.89 -16.36 -12.27
CA THR A 36 -3.61 -17.27 -13.38
C THR A 36 -2.84 -16.64 -14.53
N ARG A 37 -2.81 -15.30 -14.63
CA ARG A 37 -2.09 -14.62 -15.69
C ARG A 37 -0.58 -14.72 -15.47
N ASP A 38 0.12 -15.18 -16.50
CA ASP A 38 1.58 -15.10 -16.55
C ASP A 38 1.98 -13.64 -16.75
N ILE A 39 2.89 -13.17 -15.90
CA ILE A 39 3.40 -11.80 -15.91
C ILE A 39 4.86 -11.74 -16.39
N ARG A 40 5.46 -12.90 -16.71
CA ARG A 40 6.83 -12.95 -17.24
C ARG A 40 6.87 -12.27 -18.62
N GLY A 41 7.85 -11.39 -18.80
CA GLY A 41 8.04 -10.66 -20.05
C GLY A 41 7.03 -9.53 -20.31
N LEU A 42 6.15 -9.22 -19.34
CA LEU A 42 5.39 -7.97 -19.42
C LEU A 42 6.34 -6.78 -19.28
N ASP A 43 6.13 -5.77 -20.13
CA ASP A 43 6.76 -4.45 -19.99
C ASP A 43 6.06 -3.64 -18.89
N ALA A 44 6.12 -4.17 -17.66
CA ALA A 44 5.56 -3.60 -16.45
C ALA A 44 6.34 -4.08 -15.21
N ILE A 45 6.44 -3.22 -14.20
CA ILE A 45 7.15 -3.51 -12.96
C ILE A 45 6.20 -4.22 -12.00
N PRO A 46 6.45 -5.49 -11.64
CA PRO A 46 5.59 -6.18 -10.70
C PRO A 46 5.79 -5.67 -9.27
N PHE A 47 4.70 -5.52 -8.52
CA PHE A 47 4.75 -5.28 -7.08
C PHE A 47 3.70 -6.09 -6.32
N ASP A 48 4.01 -6.43 -5.07
CA ASP A 48 3.27 -7.36 -4.22
C ASP A 48 2.86 -8.66 -4.95
N ILE A 49 3.82 -9.23 -5.68
CA ILE A 49 3.71 -10.55 -6.30
C ILE A 49 4.90 -11.38 -5.86
N ARG A 50 4.67 -12.67 -5.57
CA ARG A 50 5.75 -13.61 -5.23
C ARG A 50 6.88 -13.56 -6.27
N GLY A 51 8.08 -13.28 -5.80
CA GLY A 51 9.29 -13.18 -6.63
C GLY A 51 9.50 -11.81 -7.29
N ALA A 52 8.59 -10.86 -7.12
CA ALA A 52 8.81 -9.47 -7.51
C ALA A 52 9.83 -8.82 -6.58
N GLU A 53 10.62 -7.90 -7.11
CA GLU A 53 11.60 -7.15 -6.33
C GLU A 53 10.93 -6.24 -5.28
N LEU A 54 9.76 -5.69 -5.64
CA LEU A 54 8.86 -4.94 -4.77
C LEU A 54 7.79 -5.89 -4.21
N SER A 55 8.08 -6.60 -3.15
CA SER A 55 7.09 -7.45 -2.45
C SER A 55 7.44 -7.47 -0.97
N HIS A 56 6.64 -8.17 -0.16
CA HIS A 56 6.91 -8.36 1.25
C HIS A 56 8.33 -8.93 1.45
N ARG A 57 9.09 -8.36 2.38
CA ARG A 57 10.44 -8.81 2.74
C ARG A 57 10.52 -9.04 4.25
N GLY A 58 10.51 -10.31 4.65
CA GLY A 58 10.43 -10.67 6.07
C GLY A 58 9.12 -10.15 6.66
N GLU A 59 9.20 -9.31 7.69
CA GLU A 59 8.05 -8.68 8.34
C GLU A 59 7.57 -7.40 7.66
N ARG A 60 8.28 -6.91 6.63
CA ARG A 60 7.94 -5.65 5.95
C ARG A 60 6.86 -5.86 4.92
N CYS A 61 5.90 -4.93 4.87
CA CYS A 61 4.93 -4.85 3.79
C CYS A 61 5.55 -4.27 2.51
N THR A 62 4.82 -4.31 1.39
CA THR A 62 5.30 -3.83 0.10
C THR A 62 5.56 -2.32 0.10
N LEU A 63 4.75 -1.53 0.83
CA LEU A 63 4.99 -0.08 0.97
C LEU A 63 6.35 0.20 1.64
N GLU A 64 6.72 -0.54 2.68
CA GLU A 64 8.03 -0.40 3.32
C GLU A 64 9.17 -0.82 2.37
N ALA A 65 8.98 -1.91 1.62
CA ALA A 65 9.96 -2.32 0.61
C ALA A 65 10.13 -1.27 -0.51
N LEU A 66 9.05 -0.56 -0.89
CA LEU A 66 9.08 0.54 -1.84
C LEU A 66 9.87 1.74 -1.29
N ILE A 67 9.60 2.14 -0.04
CA ILE A 67 10.28 3.24 0.64
C ILE A 67 11.79 3.00 0.69
N ASP A 68 12.20 1.78 1.06
CA ASP A 68 13.60 1.40 1.11
C ASP A 68 14.25 1.40 -0.28
N LYS A 69 13.59 0.81 -1.28
CA LYS A 69 14.14 0.71 -2.65
C LYS A 69 14.40 2.07 -3.28
N TYR A 70 13.48 3.01 -3.11
CA TYR A 70 13.55 4.35 -3.71
C TYR A 70 14.14 5.41 -2.76
N GLU A 71 14.68 4.98 -1.61
CA GLU A 71 15.30 5.85 -0.59
C GLU A 71 14.40 7.03 -0.18
N LEU A 72 13.10 6.79 0.01
CA LEU A 72 12.13 7.85 0.35
C LEU A 72 12.28 8.25 1.82
N ARG A 73 13.00 9.35 2.09
CA ARG A 73 13.34 9.81 3.47
C ARG A 73 12.29 10.68 4.15
N ASP A 74 11.00 10.46 3.88
CA ASP A 74 9.92 11.20 4.53
C ASP A 74 9.46 10.51 5.83
N PRO A 75 9.66 11.12 7.02
CA PRO A 75 9.24 10.52 8.28
C PRO A 75 7.72 10.26 8.39
N ALA A 76 6.89 11.08 7.74
CA ALA A 76 5.45 10.90 7.75
C ALA A 76 5.04 9.69 6.90
N LEU A 77 5.73 9.49 5.76
CA LEU A 77 5.53 8.31 4.93
C LEU A 77 5.97 7.04 5.65
N ALA A 78 7.10 7.08 6.35
CA ALA A 78 7.57 5.96 7.17
C ALA A 78 6.58 5.62 8.30
N ALA A 79 6.00 6.62 8.95
CA ALA A 79 5.01 6.39 10.00
C ALA A 79 3.69 5.83 9.46
N MET A 80 3.22 6.34 8.31
CA MET A 80 2.09 5.76 7.58
C MET A 80 2.36 4.30 7.20
N ALA A 81 3.58 3.96 6.75
CA ALA A 81 3.91 2.59 6.37
C ALA A 81 3.80 1.59 7.53
N ARG A 82 4.12 2.00 8.77
CA ARG A 82 3.90 1.16 9.97
C ARG A 82 2.41 0.90 10.23
N ILE A 83 1.57 1.93 10.12
CA ILE A 83 0.11 1.81 10.24
C ILE A 83 -0.43 0.85 9.18
N ILE A 84 0.02 1.00 7.93
CA ILE A 84 -0.37 0.14 6.80
C ILE A 84 0.09 -1.30 7.04
N ARG A 85 1.33 -1.53 7.48
CA ARG A 85 1.83 -2.87 7.84
C ARG A 85 0.94 -3.52 8.89
N ALA A 86 0.66 -2.82 10.00
CA ALA A 86 -0.16 -3.34 11.08
C ALA A 86 -1.62 -3.62 10.65
N ALA A 87 -2.14 -2.87 9.68
CA ALA A 87 -3.47 -3.10 9.12
C ALA A 87 -3.53 -4.25 8.10
N ASP A 88 -2.42 -4.52 7.39
CA ASP A 88 -2.31 -5.54 6.35
C ASP A 88 -1.90 -6.93 6.90
N LEU A 89 -1.05 -6.95 7.93
CA LEU A 89 -0.54 -8.16 8.58
C LEU A 89 -1.19 -8.36 9.97
N PRO A 90 -2.25 -9.17 10.09
CA PRO A 90 -3.02 -9.31 11.33
C PRO A 90 -2.34 -10.12 12.44
N ASP A 91 -1.19 -10.75 12.16
CA ASP A 91 -0.53 -11.64 13.12
C ASP A 91 0.33 -10.91 14.18
N GLN A 92 0.35 -9.57 14.17
CA GLN A 92 1.07 -8.75 15.16
C GLN A 92 0.10 -8.20 16.22
N GLU A 93 -0.29 -9.06 17.17
CA GLU A 93 -1.15 -8.69 18.30
C GLU A 93 -0.32 -8.26 19.54
N PRO A 94 -0.74 -7.21 20.28
CA PRO A 94 -1.92 -6.39 20.04
C PRO A 94 -1.72 -5.36 18.93
N ALA A 95 -2.61 -5.34 17.94
CA ALA A 95 -2.56 -4.33 16.88
C ALA A 95 -2.94 -2.94 17.42
N PRO A 96 -2.23 -1.86 17.03
CA PRO A 96 -2.60 -0.50 17.41
C PRO A 96 -4.02 -0.14 16.99
N ALA A 97 -4.76 0.59 17.84
CA ALA A 97 -6.16 0.95 17.58
C ALA A 97 -6.38 1.69 16.24
N ILE A 98 -5.41 2.51 15.82
CA ILE A 98 -5.45 3.18 14.51
C ILE A 98 -5.42 2.19 13.35
N ALA A 99 -4.63 1.12 13.44
CA ALA A 99 -4.52 0.11 12.40
C ALA A 99 -5.82 -0.68 12.26
N VAL A 100 -6.49 -0.98 13.38
CA VAL A 100 -7.82 -1.62 13.38
C VAL A 100 -8.85 -0.76 12.65
N GLY A 101 -8.87 0.56 12.91
CA GLY A 101 -9.76 1.49 12.23
C GLY A 101 -9.46 1.63 10.73
N VAL A 102 -8.18 1.73 10.37
CA VAL A 102 -7.73 1.76 8.97
C VAL A 102 -8.17 0.49 8.26
N LYS A 103 -7.91 -0.69 8.83
CA LYS A 103 -8.32 -1.97 8.27
C LYS A 103 -9.84 -2.03 8.04
N ALA A 104 -10.65 -1.59 9.01
CA ALA A 104 -12.10 -1.56 8.88
C ALA A 104 -12.58 -0.69 7.71
N ILE A 105 -11.96 0.48 7.50
CA ILE A 105 -12.26 1.36 6.37
C ILE A 105 -11.93 0.67 5.05
N PHE A 106 -10.75 0.07 4.93
CA PHE A 106 -10.34 -0.62 3.70
C PHE A 106 -11.13 -1.90 3.43
N ASP A 107 -11.57 -2.62 4.47
CA ASP A 107 -12.54 -3.71 4.35
C ASP A 107 -13.87 -3.21 3.77
N GLY A 108 -14.37 -2.06 4.24
CA GLY A 108 -15.54 -1.41 3.65
C GLY A 108 -15.34 -0.99 2.19
N ILE A 109 -14.17 -0.50 1.82
CA ILE A 109 -13.82 -0.17 0.42
C ILE A 109 -13.82 -1.44 -0.44
N ARG A 110 -13.25 -2.54 0.05
CA ARG A 110 -13.24 -3.84 -0.64
C ARG A 110 -14.66 -4.33 -0.91
N ASP A 111 -15.51 -4.28 0.11
CA ASP A 111 -16.87 -4.83 0.07
C ASP A 111 -17.85 -3.94 -0.70
N GLY A 112 -17.58 -2.63 -0.74
CA GLY A 112 -18.40 -1.63 -1.43
C GLY A 112 -17.89 -1.18 -2.81
N SER A 113 -16.97 -1.92 -3.43
CA SER A 113 -16.41 -1.58 -4.76
C SER A 113 -16.44 -2.77 -5.71
N GLN A 114 -16.75 -2.52 -6.98
CA GLN A 114 -16.89 -3.56 -8.00
C GLN A 114 -15.57 -3.87 -8.70
N THR A 115 -14.67 -2.88 -8.81
CA THR A 115 -13.38 -3.04 -9.50
C THR A 115 -12.19 -2.60 -8.64
N ASP A 116 -10.98 -3.00 -9.02
CA ASP A 116 -9.75 -2.59 -8.33
C ASP A 116 -9.41 -1.11 -8.59
N GLU A 117 -9.81 -0.55 -9.72
CA GLU A 117 -9.69 0.88 -10.01
C GLU A 117 -10.54 1.71 -9.04
N GLU A 118 -11.77 1.28 -8.75
CA GLU A 118 -12.62 1.92 -7.75
C GLU A 118 -12.01 1.82 -6.34
N ARG A 119 -11.45 0.65 -5.99
CA ARG A 119 -10.76 0.45 -4.71
C ARG A 119 -9.55 1.36 -4.58
N LEU A 120 -8.73 1.46 -5.63
CA LEU A 120 -7.58 2.35 -5.68
C LEU A 120 -8.02 3.80 -5.53
N ALA A 121 -9.04 4.25 -6.28
CA ALA A 121 -9.52 5.62 -6.22
C ALA A 121 -10.04 5.99 -4.82
N LYS A 122 -10.89 5.16 -4.21
CA LYS A 122 -11.42 5.40 -2.86
C LYS A 122 -10.33 5.32 -1.79
N GLY A 123 -9.46 4.30 -1.88
CA GLY A 123 -8.40 4.10 -0.90
C GLY A 123 -7.28 5.13 -0.99
N ALA A 124 -7.00 5.68 -2.18
CA ALA A 124 -6.07 6.79 -2.37
C ALA A 124 -6.50 8.03 -1.57
N VAL A 125 -7.80 8.33 -1.50
CA VAL A 125 -8.33 9.42 -0.66
C VAL A 125 -8.06 9.17 0.83
N VAL A 126 -8.20 7.92 1.28
CA VAL A 126 -7.87 7.53 2.66
C VAL A 126 -6.37 7.65 2.91
N CYS A 127 -5.53 7.24 1.95
CA CYS A 127 -4.08 7.37 2.01
C CYS A 127 -3.65 8.85 2.11
N ASP A 128 -4.25 9.75 1.33
CA ASP A 128 -3.99 11.19 1.43
C ASP A 128 -4.32 11.73 2.83
N ALA A 129 -5.47 11.34 3.38
CA ALA A 129 -5.89 11.75 4.72
C ALA A 129 -4.96 11.20 5.81
N LEU A 130 -4.58 9.92 5.70
CA LEU A 130 -3.69 9.24 6.64
C LEU A 130 -2.28 9.83 6.59
N TYR A 131 -1.75 10.11 5.41
CA TYR A 131 -0.47 10.78 5.23
C TYR A 131 -0.50 12.21 5.81
N ALA A 132 -1.56 12.97 5.54
CA ALA A 132 -1.74 14.30 6.13
C ALA A 132 -1.85 14.26 7.67
N PHE A 133 -2.44 13.21 8.23
CA PHE A 133 -2.44 12.95 9.68
C PHE A 133 -1.01 12.71 10.19
N CYS A 134 -0.27 11.79 9.56
CA CYS A 134 1.11 11.45 9.95
C CYS A 134 2.06 12.66 9.84
N ARG A 135 1.86 13.53 8.84
CA ARG A 135 2.63 14.78 8.71
C ARG A 135 2.45 15.74 9.88
N ARG A 136 1.24 15.79 10.46
CA ARG A 136 0.90 16.66 11.59
C ARG A 136 1.26 16.04 12.94
N HIS A 137 1.21 14.72 13.07
CA HIS A 137 1.38 14.00 14.34
C HIS A 137 2.60 13.07 14.31
N LYS A 138 3.79 13.66 14.15
CA LYS A 138 5.04 12.90 14.02
C LYS A 138 5.36 12.00 15.23
N GLU A 139 4.86 12.36 16.41
CA GLU A 139 5.04 11.63 17.67
C GLU A 139 3.96 10.55 17.87
N ALA A 140 2.68 10.85 17.60
CA ALA A 140 1.59 9.86 17.77
C ALA A 140 1.67 8.68 16.79
N ALA A 141 2.38 8.83 15.68
CA ALA A 141 2.64 7.76 14.72
C ALA A 141 3.96 7.00 15.00
N ALA A 142 4.69 7.38 16.05
CA ALA A 142 5.83 6.64 16.58
C ALA A 142 5.39 5.55 17.58
N ASP A 143 4.22 5.72 18.21
CA ASP A 143 3.62 4.78 19.19
C ASP A 143 2.69 3.73 18.53
N VAL A 144 2.74 3.62 17.19
CA VAL A 144 2.00 2.66 16.36
C VAL A 144 2.93 1.56 15.85
#